data_AF-A0A085W4W0-F1
#
_entry.id   AF-A0A085W4W0-F1
#
_cell.length_a   1.000
_cell.length_b   1.000
_cell.length_c   1.000
_cell.angle_alpha   90.00
_cell.angle_beta   90.00
_cell.angle_gamma   90.00
#
_symmetry.space_group_name_H-M   'P 1'
#
loop_
_entity.id
_entity.type
_entity.pdbx_description
1 polymer ?
#
loop_
_entity_poly.entity_id
_entity_poly.type
_entity_poly.pdbx_seq_one_letter_code
_entity_poly.pdbx_strand_id
1 'polypeptide(L)'
;MRSLLTIGLPRCGSTSSLRLLPLGALLVLVACGDKAPPPPEPTPENPVPSVPTPPVSEAAEYPESLLCPESSGSDPLCGTPYAVASAMSAEELQTRYNTGLAAWRYEGTRGSCASCHSPDAIELARVGYTDADVLRRAATHVDSARAQAIVGLVHVQRQRYDMKRLLHPARFRPLQPAYEPFAAKTQGLPVHDSRAQSERDELFMDHLLNDRKLLWATGRIDSLEKARQAYEELLAIDLRQLRLGLPFDHLSEDGFHGEEHRSVFEWFPDMATQPKPSASAEWYRLVDAYLSDPSDRNLWGYYDAVPALTACNPDLAGANLADYPRACEWMRLKYRSLQVFQHMLRHGTLRYPELLVDERTGSEPVPLRNHLEKVIARNPIWETGDFLRIQPLARRLPVTCDDGAHPCTVLPPVVDQTIHSEPSYTEARIKQSEVFQQTWFLMSFQRDPALLYEGDSFATFIGDYLESVLLPYYDVHHAFVVAKMAVEKSAARDWMDAPGFRAGTGKIASVRTFSFKQLRDNFSPPPADSRRRPVHNRMFANFARMFIYLVEEDLKKTGEIFDRDEVLYAVRFMRTWIQQLEGAEDAQLNARVLSIESLAKSARELRTAENRTQNPGTGLQPNGRWAEFSTPYGG
;
A
#
# COMPACT_ATOMS: atom_id res chain seq x y z
N MET A 1 34.82 -1.83 -6.21
CA MET A 1 35.78 -0.79 -6.63
C MET A 1 35.03 0.53 -6.78
N ARG A 2 35.11 1.41 -5.78
CA ARG A 2 34.64 2.80 -5.86
C ARG A 2 35.66 3.67 -5.12
N SER A 3 36.22 4.64 -5.85
CA SER A 3 37.22 5.59 -5.35
C SER A 3 36.60 6.57 -4.36
N LEU A 4 37.28 6.72 -3.22
CA LEU A 4 37.04 7.73 -2.19
C LEU A 4 37.71 9.04 -2.59
N LEU A 5 36.97 10.14 -2.56
CA LEU A 5 37.49 11.50 -2.63
C LEU A 5 37.29 12.14 -1.25
N THR A 6 38.38 12.15 -0.49
CA THR A 6 38.53 12.79 0.83
C THR A 6 38.87 14.26 0.62
N ILE A 7 38.04 15.17 1.14
CA ILE A 7 38.39 16.60 1.28
C ILE A 7 38.71 16.85 2.75
N GLY A 8 39.96 17.22 3.02
CA GLY A 8 40.45 17.57 4.35
C GLY A 8 40.13 19.02 4.72
N LEU A 9 39.77 19.23 5.98
CA LEU A 9 39.70 20.54 6.62
C LEU A 9 40.83 20.66 7.65
N PRO A 10 41.56 21.80 7.72
CA PRO A 10 42.63 21.98 8.68
C PRO A 10 42.12 22.43 10.04
N ARG A 11 42.77 21.91 11.09
CA ARG A 11 42.69 22.36 12.48
C ARG A 11 43.62 23.57 12.71
N CYS A 12 43.09 24.64 13.28
CA CYS A 12 43.78 25.59 14.18
C CYS A 12 42.75 25.90 15.29
N GLY A 13 43.03 25.86 16.58
CA GLY A 13 44.23 26.28 17.31
C GLY A 13 43.76 27.29 18.35
N SER A 14 43.51 26.81 19.57
CA SER A 14 43.16 27.62 20.76
C SER A 14 44.29 28.60 21.11
N THR A 15 43.96 29.82 21.53
CA THR A 15 44.54 30.46 22.72
C THR A 15 43.84 31.78 23.07
N SER A 16 43.48 31.88 24.34
CA SER A 16 42.95 33.04 25.04
C SER A 16 43.98 34.16 25.20
N SER A 17 43.55 35.42 25.21
CA SER A 17 44.18 36.49 26.01
C SER A 17 43.28 37.71 26.17
N LEU A 18 43.04 38.05 27.44
CA LEU A 18 42.42 39.27 27.97
C LEU A 18 43.05 40.56 27.41
N ARG A 19 42.20 41.58 27.15
CA ARG A 19 42.47 42.97 27.54
C ARG A 19 41.16 43.71 27.91
N LEU A 20 41.25 44.43 29.03
CA LEU A 20 40.25 45.24 29.70
C LEU A 20 40.13 46.66 29.13
N LEU A 21 38.98 47.28 29.41
CA LEU A 21 38.65 48.71 29.67
C LEU A 21 37.57 49.36 28.76
N PRO A 22 36.80 50.34 29.29
CA PRO A 22 35.35 50.21 29.42
C PRO A 22 34.56 51.30 28.69
N LEU A 23 33.27 51.09 28.45
CA LEU A 23 32.33 52.19 28.25
C LEU A 23 30.96 51.79 28.79
N GLY A 24 30.51 52.59 29.76
CA GLY A 24 29.19 52.48 30.37
C GLY A 24 28.09 52.93 29.41
N ALA A 25 26.96 52.25 29.49
CA ALA A 25 25.68 52.76 29.01
C ALA A 25 24.57 52.26 29.94
N LEU A 26 23.97 53.24 30.60
CA LEU A 26 22.64 53.31 31.20
C LEU A 26 21.73 52.08 31.06
N LEU A 27 21.40 51.46 32.20
CA LEU A 27 20.21 50.61 32.36
C LEU A 27 18.95 51.48 32.29
N VAL A 28 18.09 51.24 31.30
CA VAL A 28 16.67 51.63 31.35
C VAL A 28 15.87 50.35 31.52
N LEU A 29 15.33 50.14 32.73
CA LEU A 29 14.36 49.09 33.01
C LEU A 29 13.01 49.53 32.43
N VAL A 30 12.67 49.04 31.23
CA VAL A 30 11.29 49.04 30.73
C VAL A 30 10.63 47.76 31.22
N ALA A 31 9.67 47.90 32.14
CA ALA A 31 8.77 46.82 32.50
C ALA A 31 7.80 46.57 31.34
N CYS A 32 8.08 45.56 30.51
CA CYS A 32 7.09 45.02 29.59
C CYS A 32 6.17 44.09 30.38
N GLY A 33 4.93 44.53 30.59
CA GLY A 33 3.87 43.66 31.11
C GLY A 33 3.51 42.59 30.08
N ASP A 34 3.52 41.34 30.51
CA ASP A 34 2.98 40.20 29.76
C ASP A 34 1.48 40.40 29.48
N LYS A 35 1.17 40.98 28.33
CA LYS A 35 -0.13 40.79 27.69
C LYS A 35 0.06 39.77 26.58
N ALA A 36 -0.51 38.59 26.78
CA ALA A 36 -0.70 37.61 25.72
C ALA A 36 -1.31 38.32 24.49
N PRO A 37 -0.84 38.00 23.27
CA PRO A 37 -1.45 38.55 22.06
C PRO A 37 -2.95 38.21 22.06
N PRO A 38 -3.81 39.14 21.61
CA PRO A 38 -5.23 38.86 21.48
C PRO A 38 -5.43 37.64 20.57
N PRO A 39 -6.45 36.80 20.85
CA PRO A 39 -6.78 35.69 19.98
C PRO A 39 -7.01 36.21 18.55
N PRO A 40 -6.58 35.46 17.52
CA PRO A 40 -6.80 35.85 16.14
C PRO A 40 -8.29 36.12 15.90
N GLU A 41 -8.60 37.17 15.13
CA GLU A 41 -9.95 37.50 14.73
C GLU A 41 -10.61 36.29 14.05
N PRO A 42 -11.90 36.01 14.34
CA PRO A 42 -12.61 34.91 13.68
C PRO A 42 -12.64 35.16 12.17
N THR A 43 -12.02 34.26 11.41
CA THR A 43 -12.15 34.19 9.95
C THR A 43 -13.63 34.19 9.55
N PRO A 44 -14.00 34.85 8.44
CA PRO A 44 -15.39 34.91 7.99
C PRO A 44 -16.01 33.51 7.92
N GLU A 45 -17.25 33.39 8.38
CA GLU A 45 -18.03 32.15 8.39
C GLU A 45 -18.11 31.58 6.97
N ASN A 46 -17.35 30.52 6.70
CA ASN A 46 -17.47 29.80 5.44
C ASN A 46 -18.76 28.97 5.49
N PRO A 47 -19.65 29.10 4.48
CA PRO A 47 -20.83 28.25 4.39
C PRO A 47 -20.40 26.77 4.31
N VAL A 48 -21.21 25.88 4.89
CA VAL A 48 -20.99 24.43 4.83
C VAL A 48 -20.85 24.05 3.35
N PRO A 49 -19.74 23.40 2.95
CA PRO A 49 -19.58 22.97 1.57
C PRO A 49 -20.75 22.11 1.10
N SER A 50 -21.25 22.36 -0.11
CA SER A 50 -22.25 21.50 -0.72
C SER A 50 -21.69 20.09 -0.94
N VAL A 51 -22.52 19.07 -0.75
CA VAL A 51 -22.11 17.70 -1.06
C VAL A 51 -21.99 17.53 -2.57
N PRO A 52 -20.85 17.03 -3.09
CA PRO A 52 -20.73 16.71 -4.51
C PRO A 52 -21.80 15.70 -4.89
N THR A 53 -22.51 15.95 -5.99
CA THR A 53 -23.40 14.92 -6.57
C THR A 53 -22.51 13.95 -7.35
N PRO A 54 -22.34 12.69 -6.93
CA PRO A 54 -21.44 11.78 -7.64
C PRO A 54 -22.03 11.44 -9.02
N PRO A 55 -21.22 11.44 -10.10
CA PRO A 55 -21.63 10.81 -11.35
C PRO A 55 -21.77 9.28 -11.15
N VAL A 56 -22.97 8.77 -11.36
CA VAL A 56 -23.49 7.48 -10.88
C VAL A 56 -23.12 6.29 -11.80
N SER A 57 -21.84 5.92 -11.93
CA SER A 57 -21.51 4.62 -12.59
C SER A 57 -20.61 3.68 -11.78
N GLU A 58 -20.02 4.14 -10.67
CA GLU A 58 -19.11 3.34 -9.83
C GLU A 58 -19.33 3.58 -8.33
N ALA A 59 -20.59 3.67 -7.91
CA ALA A 59 -20.92 3.72 -6.48
C ALA A 59 -20.46 2.42 -5.79
N ALA A 60 -19.82 2.55 -4.63
CA ALA A 60 -19.40 1.44 -3.81
C ALA A 60 -20.64 0.80 -3.15
N GLU A 61 -20.96 -0.42 -3.58
CA GLU A 61 -22.03 -1.24 -3.01
C GLU A 61 -21.43 -2.26 -2.04
N TYR A 62 -21.66 -2.06 -0.75
CA TYR A 62 -21.15 -2.94 0.30
C TYR A 62 -22.18 -4.02 0.64
N PRO A 63 -21.76 -5.29 0.85
CA PRO A 63 -22.67 -6.36 1.24
C PRO A 63 -23.21 -6.15 2.65
N GLU A 64 -24.41 -6.68 2.93
CA GLU A 64 -25.08 -6.57 4.24
C GLU A 64 -24.20 -7.03 5.42
N SER A 65 -23.32 -8.01 5.20
CA SER A 65 -22.39 -8.50 6.21
C SER A 65 -21.40 -7.43 6.70
N LEU A 66 -21.12 -6.40 5.89
CA LEU A 66 -20.29 -5.26 6.25
C LEU A 66 -21.07 -4.06 6.77
N LEU A 67 -22.39 -4.09 6.73
CA LEU A 67 -23.21 -2.99 7.23
C LEU A 67 -23.52 -3.20 8.71
N CYS A 68 -23.66 -2.11 9.44
CA CYS A 68 -24.30 -2.14 10.74
C CYS A 68 -25.73 -2.69 10.62
N PRO A 69 -26.40 -3.13 11.69
CA PRO A 69 -27.82 -3.49 11.61
C PRO A 69 -28.70 -2.25 11.36
N GLU A 70 -29.86 -2.42 10.73
CA GLU A 70 -30.83 -1.32 10.53
C GLU A 70 -31.39 -0.79 11.86
N SER A 71 -31.62 -1.69 12.82
CA SER A 71 -32.07 -1.34 14.16
C SER A 71 -30.89 -0.79 14.97
N SER A 72 -30.88 0.54 15.15
CA SER A 72 -29.91 1.22 16.02
C SER A 72 -29.84 0.56 17.41
N GLY A 73 -28.62 0.33 17.90
CA GLY A 73 -28.37 -0.23 19.25
C GLY A 73 -28.48 -1.77 19.35
N SER A 74 -28.77 -2.49 18.26
CA SER A 74 -28.76 -3.96 18.28
C SER A 74 -27.36 -4.57 18.23
N ASP A 75 -26.38 -3.83 17.71
CA ASP A 75 -24.96 -4.15 17.77
C ASP A 75 -24.23 -3.05 18.57
N PRO A 76 -23.58 -3.39 19.70
CA PRO A 76 -22.94 -2.42 20.57
C PRO A 76 -21.71 -1.74 19.94
N LEU A 77 -21.19 -2.23 18.81
CA LEU A 77 -20.09 -1.61 18.08
C LEU A 77 -20.56 -0.63 17.01
N CYS A 78 -21.87 -0.57 16.74
CA CYS A 78 -22.46 0.26 15.69
C CYS A 78 -23.10 1.52 16.27
N GLY A 79 -22.58 2.68 15.84
CA GLY A 79 -23.12 4.00 16.12
C GLY A 79 -24.42 4.31 15.37
N THR A 80 -25.04 5.42 15.74
CA THR A 80 -26.35 5.84 15.20
C THR A 80 -26.23 6.41 13.79
N PRO A 81 -26.93 5.86 12.77
CA PRO A 81 -26.96 6.42 11.42
C PRO A 81 -27.75 7.75 11.38
N TYR A 82 -27.67 8.45 10.25
CA TYR A 82 -28.56 9.59 10.01
C TYR A 82 -30.02 9.14 9.91
N ALA A 83 -30.90 9.81 10.67
CA ALA A 83 -32.34 9.62 10.62
C ALA A 83 -33.03 10.93 10.23
N VAL A 84 -33.84 10.90 9.17
CA VAL A 84 -34.58 12.08 8.66
C VAL A 84 -35.49 12.69 9.72
N ALA A 85 -36.08 11.86 10.59
CA ALA A 85 -36.94 12.31 11.69
C ALA A 85 -36.21 13.16 12.74
N SER A 86 -34.87 13.07 12.79
CA SER A 86 -34.00 13.80 13.71
C SER A 86 -33.07 14.76 12.97
N ALA A 87 -33.43 15.18 11.74
CA ALA A 87 -32.61 16.05 10.93
C ALA A 87 -32.43 17.43 11.58
N MET A 88 -31.17 17.86 11.71
CA MET A 88 -30.80 19.20 12.14
C MET A 88 -31.26 20.22 11.10
N SER A 89 -31.65 21.41 11.56
CA SER A 89 -31.88 22.55 10.66
C SER A 89 -30.58 22.97 9.96
N ALA A 90 -30.68 23.72 8.86
CA ALA A 90 -29.49 24.20 8.15
C ALA A 90 -28.57 25.05 9.05
N GLU A 91 -29.15 25.92 9.90
CA GLU A 91 -28.41 26.76 10.85
C GLU A 91 -27.74 25.93 11.95
N GLU A 92 -28.46 24.95 12.51
CA GLU A 92 -27.90 24.04 13.50
C GLU A 92 -26.78 23.18 12.91
N LEU A 93 -26.97 22.66 11.70
CA LEU A 93 -25.98 21.86 10.99
C LEU A 93 -24.71 22.67 10.72
N GLN A 94 -24.83 23.93 10.29
CA GLN A 94 -23.69 24.84 10.12
C GLN A 94 -22.98 25.14 11.44
N THR A 95 -23.73 25.45 12.49
CA THR A 95 -23.17 25.79 13.81
C THR A 95 -22.39 24.61 14.39
N ARG A 96 -22.97 23.40 14.33
CA ARG A 96 -22.30 22.17 14.78
C ARG A 96 -21.13 21.78 13.88
N TYR A 97 -21.22 22.00 12.57
CA TYR A 97 -20.09 21.81 11.65
C TYR A 97 -18.90 22.68 12.05
N ASN A 98 -19.12 23.99 12.21
CA ASN A 98 -18.06 24.94 12.55
C ASN A 98 -17.45 24.65 13.93
N THR A 99 -18.30 24.41 14.92
CA THR A 99 -17.85 24.07 16.29
C THR A 99 -17.06 22.78 16.31
N GLY A 100 -17.56 21.75 15.62
CA GLY A 100 -16.93 20.45 15.52
C GLY A 100 -15.61 20.49 14.76
N LEU A 101 -15.55 21.20 13.63
CA LEU A 101 -14.33 21.37 12.83
C LEU A 101 -13.25 22.15 13.59
N ALA A 102 -13.65 23.16 14.36
CA ALA A 102 -12.72 23.88 15.25
C ALA A 102 -12.16 22.96 16.35
N ALA A 103 -12.99 22.10 16.95
CA ALA A 103 -12.53 21.11 17.91
C ALA A 103 -11.63 20.03 17.26
N TRP A 104 -11.95 19.63 16.03
CA TRP A 104 -11.20 18.63 15.26
C TRP A 104 -9.80 19.10 14.84
N ARG A 105 -9.65 20.40 14.55
CA ARG A 105 -8.37 21.05 14.22
C ARG A 105 -7.61 21.56 15.44
N TYR A 106 -8.20 21.49 16.63
CA TYR A 106 -7.56 21.95 17.85
C TYR A 106 -6.32 21.09 18.14
N GLU A 107 -5.19 21.74 18.36
CA GLU A 107 -3.95 21.07 18.75
C GLU A 107 -4.00 20.71 20.24
N GLY A 108 -4.43 19.48 20.51
CA GLY A 108 -4.47 18.89 21.84
C GLY A 108 -3.19 18.10 22.15
N THR A 109 -3.28 17.27 23.20
CA THR A 109 -2.24 16.30 23.55
C THR A 109 -2.04 15.35 22.38
N ARG A 110 -0.79 15.14 21.93
CA ARG A 110 -0.46 14.35 20.71
C ARG A 110 -1.01 14.89 19.40
N GLY A 111 -1.60 16.09 19.40
CA GLY A 111 -1.90 16.87 18.20
C GLY A 111 -3.38 17.00 17.90
N SER A 112 -3.70 17.50 16.72
CA SER A 112 -5.09 17.63 16.28
C SER A 112 -5.58 16.37 15.61
N CYS A 113 -6.86 16.04 15.78
CA CYS A 113 -7.50 14.90 15.12
C CYS A 113 -7.32 14.98 13.59
N ALA A 114 -7.44 16.16 12.99
CA ALA A 114 -7.26 16.39 11.54
C ALA A 114 -5.85 16.03 10.99
N SER A 115 -4.88 15.80 11.87
CA SER A 115 -3.50 15.47 11.52
C SER A 115 -3.19 13.97 11.61
N CYS A 116 -4.16 13.17 12.09
CA CYS A 116 -4.16 11.71 11.95
C CYS A 116 -5.34 11.20 11.11
N HIS A 117 -6.40 12.00 10.97
CA HIS A 117 -7.64 11.63 10.34
C HIS A 117 -7.93 12.47 9.09
N SER A 118 -9.07 12.24 8.45
CA SER A 118 -9.52 13.16 7.42
C SER A 118 -9.73 14.58 7.96
N PRO A 119 -9.68 15.61 7.09
CA PRO A 119 -9.84 16.99 7.52
C PRO A 119 -11.14 17.32 8.27
N ASP A 120 -12.17 16.48 8.19
CA ASP A 120 -13.52 16.75 8.71
C ASP A 120 -14.26 15.49 9.22
N ALA A 121 -13.52 14.42 9.59
CA ALA A 121 -14.03 13.17 10.16
C ALA A 121 -14.99 12.34 9.28
N ILE A 122 -14.95 12.50 7.94
CA ILE A 122 -15.86 11.80 7.03
C ILE A 122 -15.80 10.26 7.15
N GLU A 123 -14.62 9.72 7.41
CA GLU A 123 -14.38 8.28 7.60
C GLU A 123 -14.98 7.76 8.91
N LEU A 124 -14.95 8.54 9.99
CA LEU A 124 -15.62 8.20 11.25
C LEU A 124 -17.15 8.32 11.15
N ALA A 125 -17.63 9.18 10.25
CA ALA A 125 -19.06 9.28 9.95
C ALA A 125 -19.55 8.05 9.19
N ARG A 126 -18.76 7.58 8.21
CA ARG A 126 -19.10 6.46 7.32
C ARG A 126 -18.92 5.09 7.98
N VAL A 127 -17.81 4.89 8.68
CA VAL A 127 -17.56 3.70 9.51
C VAL A 127 -18.18 3.96 10.87
N GLY A 128 -19.24 3.22 11.17
CA GLY A 128 -20.18 3.52 12.25
C GLY A 128 -19.63 3.27 13.64
N TYR A 129 -18.51 3.88 14.01
CA TYR A 129 -18.03 3.90 15.40
C TYR A 129 -19.10 4.53 16.30
N THR A 130 -19.20 4.01 17.52
CA THR A 130 -20.14 4.51 18.51
C THR A 130 -19.71 5.88 19.03
N ASP A 131 -20.68 6.69 19.46
CA ASP A 131 -20.40 7.96 20.11
C ASP A 131 -19.54 7.78 21.37
N ALA A 132 -19.71 6.66 22.09
CA ALA A 132 -18.91 6.33 23.26
C ALA A 132 -17.44 6.07 22.91
N ASP A 133 -17.17 5.33 21.83
CA ASP A 133 -15.81 5.07 21.36
C ASP A 133 -15.13 6.35 20.84
N VAL A 134 -15.86 7.14 20.03
CA VAL A 134 -15.36 8.43 19.52
C VAL A 134 -15.03 9.36 20.70
N LEU A 135 -15.93 9.47 21.68
CA LEU A 135 -15.72 10.31 22.86
C LEU A 135 -14.54 9.82 23.71
N ARG A 136 -14.44 8.51 23.98
CA ARG A 136 -13.34 7.93 24.76
C ARG A 136 -11.99 8.21 24.10
N ARG A 137 -11.87 8.02 22.79
CA ARG A 137 -10.61 8.28 22.07
C ARG A 137 -10.30 9.77 21.94
N ALA A 138 -11.30 10.61 21.68
CA ALA A 138 -11.10 12.06 21.63
C ALA A 138 -10.66 12.63 22.99
N ALA A 139 -11.21 12.12 24.10
CA ALA A 139 -10.91 12.61 25.45
C ALA A 139 -9.45 12.39 25.90
N THR A 140 -8.67 11.56 25.20
CA THR A 140 -7.22 11.44 25.46
C THR A 140 -6.39 12.53 24.77
N HIS A 141 -7.01 13.33 23.90
CA HIS A 141 -6.38 14.40 23.13
C HIS A 141 -6.90 15.78 23.52
N VAL A 142 -8.22 15.91 23.74
CA VAL A 142 -8.90 17.17 24.00
C VAL A 142 -9.79 17.09 25.24
N ASP A 143 -10.23 18.25 25.75
CA ASP A 143 -11.20 18.29 26.85
C ASP A 143 -12.58 17.73 26.46
N SER A 144 -13.43 17.51 27.48
CA SER A 144 -14.75 16.90 27.30
C SER A 144 -15.68 17.70 26.38
N ALA A 145 -15.62 19.04 26.41
CA ALA A 145 -16.49 19.86 25.56
C ALA A 145 -16.09 19.73 24.08
N ARG A 146 -14.79 19.74 23.79
CA ARG A 146 -14.27 19.48 22.44
C ARG A 146 -14.54 18.05 21.98
N ALA A 147 -14.39 17.06 22.85
CA ALA A 147 -14.72 15.66 22.52
C ALA A 147 -16.20 15.50 22.13
N GLN A 148 -17.12 16.18 22.82
CA GLN A 148 -18.54 16.21 22.44
C GLN A 148 -18.79 16.93 21.11
N ALA A 149 -18.09 18.05 20.86
CA ALA A 149 -18.18 18.75 19.58
C ALA A 149 -17.71 17.87 18.41
N ILE A 150 -16.70 17.02 18.62
CA ILE A 150 -16.23 16.04 17.64
C ILE A 150 -17.30 14.99 17.33
N VAL A 151 -17.99 14.45 18.35
CA VAL A 151 -19.16 13.57 18.12
C VAL A 151 -20.24 14.31 17.31
N GLY A 152 -20.48 15.58 17.62
CA GLY A 152 -21.37 16.45 16.83
C GLY A 152 -20.96 16.56 15.37
N LEU A 153 -19.66 16.70 15.08
CA LEU A 153 -19.13 16.73 13.71
C LEU A 153 -19.45 15.43 12.95
N VAL A 154 -19.26 14.27 13.59
CA VAL A 154 -19.57 12.95 13.00
C VAL A 154 -21.05 12.89 12.58
N HIS A 155 -21.97 13.32 13.43
CA HIS A 155 -23.41 13.35 13.12
C HIS A 155 -23.75 14.36 12.01
N VAL A 156 -23.09 15.52 11.98
CA VAL A 156 -23.22 16.49 10.88
C VAL A 156 -22.84 15.86 9.55
N GLN A 157 -21.73 15.13 9.50
CA GLN A 157 -21.30 14.46 8.27
C GLN A 157 -22.27 13.36 7.85
N ARG A 158 -22.78 12.56 8.81
CA ARG A 158 -23.82 11.56 8.52
C ARG A 158 -25.05 12.20 7.87
N GLN A 159 -25.50 13.37 8.35
CA GLN A 159 -26.62 14.09 7.74
C GLN A 159 -26.25 14.68 6.37
N ARG A 160 -25.09 15.35 6.23
CA ARG A 160 -24.66 15.98 4.97
C ARG A 160 -24.65 14.97 3.82
N TYR A 161 -24.14 13.77 4.08
CA TYR A 161 -23.97 12.71 3.09
C TYR A 161 -25.11 11.66 3.11
N ASP A 162 -26.25 11.97 3.74
CA ASP A 162 -27.43 11.10 3.83
C ASP A 162 -27.11 9.64 4.26
N MET A 163 -26.23 9.48 5.25
CA MET A 163 -25.71 8.19 5.69
C MET A 163 -26.71 7.42 6.58
N LYS A 164 -27.72 6.83 5.96
CA LYS A 164 -28.77 6.02 6.65
C LYS A 164 -28.31 4.61 7.02
N ARG A 165 -27.24 4.13 6.38
CA ARG A 165 -26.60 2.83 6.62
C ARG A 165 -25.10 3.08 6.78
N LEU A 166 -24.52 2.53 7.85
CA LEU A 166 -23.10 2.71 8.19
C LEU A 166 -22.33 1.43 7.97
N LEU A 167 -21.03 1.55 7.71
CA LEU A 167 -20.11 0.42 7.66
C LEU A 167 -19.78 -0.07 9.07
N HIS A 168 -19.73 -1.38 9.26
CA HIS A 168 -19.48 -1.99 10.56
C HIS A 168 -18.00 -1.85 10.97
N PRO A 169 -17.68 -1.23 12.12
CA PRO A 169 -16.29 -0.97 12.53
C PRO A 169 -15.37 -2.19 12.59
N ALA A 170 -15.85 -3.30 13.18
CA ALA A 170 -15.05 -4.53 13.33
C ALA A 170 -15.05 -5.47 12.10
N ARG A 171 -15.67 -5.08 10.98
CA ARG A 171 -15.74 -5.93 9.77
C ARG A 171 -15.21 -5.21 8.54
N PHE A 172 -15.42 -3.90 8.47
CA PHE A 172 -14.97 -3.09 7.36
C PHE A 172 -13.44 -3.00 7.32
N ARG A 173 -12.88 -3.41 6.19
CA ARG A 173 -11.45 -3.35 5.89
C ARG A 173 -11.28 -2.55 4.61
N PRO A 174 -10.69 -1.35 4.64
CA PRO A 174 -10.47 -0.55 3.43
C PRO A 174 -9.81 -1.36 2.33
N LEU A 175 -10.31 -1.20 1.10
CA LEU A 175 -9.79 -1.84 -0.11
C LEU A 175 -9.81 -3.39 -0.11
N GLN A 176 -10.43 -4.03 0.87
CA GLN A 176 -10.51 -5.49 0.92
C GLN A 176 -11.17 -6.04 -0.37
N PRO A 177 -10.46 -6.88 -1.15
CA PRO A 177 -11.03 -7.54 -2.31
C PRO A 177 -12.29 -8.32 -1.98
N ALA A 178 -13.30 -8.24 -2.85
CA ALA A 178 -14.61 -8.86 -2.67
C ALA A 178 -15.25 -8.51 -1.31
N TYR A 179 -14.84 -7.40 -0.69
CA TYR A 179 -15.28 -6.87 0.60
C TYR A 179 -14.93 -7.73 1.83
N GLU A 180 -14.67 -9.02 1.68
CA GLU A 180 -14.38 -9.92 2.80
C GLU A 180 -13.25 -10.90 2.50
N PRO A 181 -12.34 -11.16 3.43
CA PRO A 181 -11.38 -12.25 3.31
C PRO A 181 -12.05 -13.60 3.53
N PHE A 182 -11.40 -14.70 3.14
CA PHE A 182 -11.81 -16.03 3.64
C PHE A 182 -11.65 -16.08 5.17
N ALA A 183 -12.66 -16.59 5.87
CA ALA A 183 -12.54 -16.86 7.30
C ALA A 183 -11.65 -18.08 7.54
N ALA A 184 -10.80 -18.03 8.57
CA ALA A 184 -10.10 -19.24 9.01
C ALA A 184 -11.13 -20.27 9.52
N LYS A 185 -10.83 -21.57 9.34
CA LYS A 185 -11.71 -22.66 9.80
C LYS A 185 -11.70 -22.73 11.32
N THR A 186 -10.55 -22.46 11.93
CA THR A 186 -10.36 -22.42 13.37
C THR A 186 -10.72 -21.03 13.89
N GLN A 187 -11.74 -20.96 14.73
CA GLN A 187 -12.21 -19.72 15.34
C GLN A 187 -11.25 -19.23 16.44
N GLY A 188 -11.18 -17.90 16.62
CA GLY A 188 -10.42 -17.26 17.70
C GLY A 188 -8.91 -17.17 17.49
N LEU A 189 -8.39 -17.67 16.36
CA LEU A 189 -6.97 -17.48 16.04
C LEU A 189 -6.71 -16.04 15.56
N PRO A 190 -5.64 -15.38 16.03
CA PRO A 190 -5.22 -14.09 15.50
C PRO A 190 -4.98 -14.13 13.99
N VAL A 191 -5.13 -12.99 13.33
CA VAL A 191 -4.89 -12.87 11.88
C VAL A 191 -3.48 -13.32 11.47
N HIS A 192 -2.49 -13.05 12.33
CA HIS A 192 -1.09 -13.39 12.11
C HIS A 192 -0.71 -14.82 12.55
N ASP A 193 -1.67 -15.63 13.00
CA ASP A 193 -1.41 -17.02 13.36
C ASP A 193 -1.17 -17.86 12.08
N SER A 194 -0.08 -18.63 12.08
CA SER A 194 0.36 -19.42 10.93
C SER A 194 -0.67 -20.48 10.48
N ARG A 195 -1.43 -21.05 11.42
CA ARG A 195 -2.48 -22.02 11.10
C ARG A 195 -3.66 -21.30 10.46
N ALA A 196 -4.06 -20.15 11.00
CA ALA A 196 -5.13 -19.34 10.42
C ALA A 196 -4.79 -18.89 8.99
N GLN A 197 -3.55 -18.46 8.74
CA GLN A 197 -3.05 -18.09 7.42
C GLN A 197 -3.09 -19.28 6.45
N SER A 198 -2.57 -20.44 6.87
CA SER A 198 -2.58 -21.66 6.06
C SER A 198 -3.99 -22.14 5.71
N GLU A 199 -4.94 -22.06 6.65
CA GLU A 199 -6.35 -22.42 6.42
C GLU A 199 -7.01 -21.49 5.39
N ARG A 200 -6.70 -20.18 5.41
CA ARG A 200 -7.22 -19.22 4.44
C ARG A 200 -6.60 -19.38 3.06
N ASP A 201 -5.31 -19.70 2.98
CA ASP A 201 -4.65 -20.07 1.72
C ASP A 201 -5.26 -21.34 1.10
N GLU A 202 -5.62 -22.29 1.95
CA GLU A 202 -6.33 -23.51 1.56
C GLU A 202 -7.73 -23.25 0.99
N LEU A 203 -8.48 -22.30 1.59
CA LEU A 203 -9.79 -21.89 1.09
C LEU A 203 -9.69 -21.12 -0.22
N PHE A 204 -8.66 -20.27 -0.38
CA PHE A 204 -8.37 -19.62 -1.64
C PHE A 204 -8.06 -20.65 -2.74
N MET A 205 -7.28 -21.69 -2.44
CA MET A 205 -7.06 -22.80 -3.35
C MET A 205 -8.38 -23.45 -3.79
N ASP A 206 -9.28 -23.76 -2.85
CA ASP A 206 -10.59 -24.35 -3.18
C ASP A 206 -11.42 -23.42 -4.06
N HIS A 207 -11.39 -22.12 -3.81
CA HIS A 207 -12.08 -21.13 -4.63
C HIS A 207 -11.56 -21.11 -6.07
N LEU A 208 -10.23 -21.15 -6.26
CA LEU A 208 -9.62 -21.21 -7.60
C LEU A 208 -10.00 -22.49 -8.35
N LEU A 209 -10.06 -23.63 -7.64
CA LEU A 209 -10.34 -24.94 -8.24
C LEU A 209 -11.82 -25.18 -8.54
N ASN A 210 -12.70 -24.84 -7.59
CA ASN A 210 -14.09 -25.27 -7.62
C ASN A 210 -15.02 -24.18 -8.14
N ASP A 211 -14.78 -22.92 -7.76
CA ASP A 211 -15.66 -21.81 -8.10
C ASP A 211 -15.20 -21.14 -9.39
N ARG A 212 -13.92 -20.76 -9.46
CA ARG A 212 -13.31 -20.12 -10.64
C ARG A 212 -12.95 -21.12 -11.72
N LYS A 213 -12.63 -22.36 -11.33
CA LYS A 213 -12.21 -23.46 -12.21
C LYS A 213 -11.10 -23.09 -13.19
N LEU A 214 -10.15 -22.25 -12.76
CA LEU A 214 -9.09 -21.75 -13.63
C LEU A 214 -8.30 -22.93 -14.20
N LEU A 215 -8.13 -23.00 -15.51
CA LEU A 215 -7.45 -24.09 -16.21
C LEU A 215 -6.01 -24.25 -15.70
N TRP A 216 -5.37 -23.11 -15.43
CA TRP A 216 -4.03 -23.03 -14.84
C TRP A 216 -3.92 -23.76 -13.48
N ALA A 217 -4.99 -23.84 -12.69
CA ALA A 217 -5.02 -24.55 -11.41
C ALA A 217 -5.64 -25.96 -11.49
N THR A 218 -6.57 -26.20 -12.41
CA THR A 218 -7.40 -27.43 -12.42
C THR A 218 -6.92 -28.50 -13.41
N GLY A 219 -6.39 -28.13 -14.58
CA GLY A 219 -6.06 -29.05 -15.67
C GLY A 219 -4.56 -29.09 -16.00
N ARG A 220 -4.19 -29.78 -17.08
CA ARG A 220 -2.84 -29.69 -17.69
C ARG A 220 -2.91 -28.82 -18.94
N ILE A 221 -2.00 -27.88 -19.08
CA ILE A 221 -1.84 -27.05 -20.29
C ILE A 221 -0.93 -27.79 -21.29
N ASP A 222 -1.52 -28.57 -22.19
CA ASP A 222 -0.81 -29.44 -23.16
C ASP A 222 -0.95 -28.96 -24.63
N SER A 223 -1.47 -27.76 -24.83
CA SER A 223 -1.68 -27.18 -26.15
C SER A 223 -1.64 -25.65 -26.12
N LEU A 224 -1.43 -25.04 -27.29
CA LEU A 224 -1.44 -23.59 -27.45
C LEU A 224 -2.82 -23.00 -27.10
N GLU A 225 -3.88 -23.71 -27.47
CA GLU A 225 -5.25 -23.29 -27.18
C GLU A 225 -5.50 -23.19 -25.67
N LYS A 226 -5.10 -24.23 -24.92
CA LYS A 226 -5.17 -24.21 -23.46
C LYS A 226 -4.27 -23.14 -22.83
N ALA A 227 -3.12 -22.84 -23.44
CA ALA A 227 -2.24 -21.78 -22.95
C ALA A 227 -2.88 -20.39 -23.11
N ARG A 228 -3.51 -20.12 -24.27
CA ARG A 228 -4.28 -18.88 -24.49
C ARG A 228 -5.47 -18.78 -23.55
N GLN A 229 -6.23 -19.87 -23.40
CA GLN A 229 -7.35 -19.91 -22.47
C GLN A 229 -6.91 -19.57 -21.04
N ALA A 230 -5.86 -20.24 -20.53
CA ALA A 230 -5.36 -19.97 -19.18
C ALA A 230 -4.86 -18.52 -19.01
N TYR A 231 -4.23 -17.96 -20.04
CA TYR A 231 -3.80 -16.56 -20.07
C TYR A 231 -4.98 -15.60 -20.00
N GLU A 232 -6.00 -15.80 -20.84
CA GLU A 232 -7.20 -14.98 -20.89
C GLU A 232 -8.00 -15.08 -19.59
N GLU A 233 -8.12 -16.28 -19.01
CA GLU A 233 -8.76 -16.50 -17.71
C GLU A 233 -8.06 -15.71 -16.59
N LEU A 234 -6.72 -15.74 -16.53
CA LEU A 234 -5.95 -14.96 -15.55
C LEU A 234 -6.06 -13.46 -15.80
N LEU A 235 -5.98 -13.01 -17.06
CA LEU A 235 -6.08 -11.59 -17.42
C LEU A 235 -7.47 -11.03 -17.06
N ALA A 236 -8.53 -11.80 -17.27
CA ALA A 236 -9.91 -11.40 -17.01
C ALA A 236 -10.27 -11.26 -15.52
N ILE A 237 -9.40 -11.69 -14.60
CA ILE A 237 -9.65 -11.54 -13.15
C ILE A 237 -9.55 -10.06 -12.76
N ASP A 238 -10.68 -9.49 -12.31
CA ASP A 238 -10.67 -8.25 -11.52
C ASP A 238 -10.22 -8.57 -10.09
N LEU A 239 -9.01 -8.10 -9.74
CA LEU A 239 -8.42 -8.31 -8.42
C LEU A 239 -9.17 -7.63 -7.28
N ARG A 240 -10.05 -6.67 -7.56
CA ARG A 240 -10.91 -6.03 -6.54
C ARG A 240 -12.12 -6.90 -6.21
N GLN A 241 -12.48 -7.84 -7.07
CA GLN A 241 -13.64 -8.73 -6.92
C GLN A 241 -13.24 -10.18 -6.61
N LEU A 242 -11.95 -10.51 -6.63
CA LEU A 242 -11.45 -11.83 -6.28
C LEU A 242 -11.30 -11.94 -4.76
N ARG A 243 -12.12 -12.77 -4.10
CA ARG A 243 -11.96 -13.05 -2.67
C ARG A 243 -10.58 -13.66 -2.38
N LEU A 244 -9.86 -13.07 -1.43
CA LEU A 244 -8.52 -13.53 -1.00
C LEU A 244 -8.55 -14.07 0.44
N GLY A 245 -7.53 -14.86 0.78
CA GLY A 245 -7.30 -15.35 2.14
C GLY A 245 -6.56 -14.37 3.05
N LEU A 246 -6.14 -13.20 2.54
CA LEU A 246 -5.46 -12.18 3.31
C LEU A 246 -6.46 -11.14 3.83
N PRO A 247 -6.74 -11.09 5.15
CA PRO A 247 -7.51 -10.01 5.74
C PRO A 247 -6.67 -8.72 5.76
N PHE A 248 -7.16 -7.68 5.10
CA PHE A 248 -6.55 -6.35 5.10
C PHE A 248 -6.80 -5.64 6.42
N ASP A 249 -5.97 -4.66 6.77
CA ASP A 249 -6.08 -3.96 8.06
C ASP A 249 -7.46 -3.31 8.23
N HIS A 250 -7.98 -3.29 9.46
CA HIS A 250 -9.17 -2.48 9.75
C HIS A 250 -8.85 -0.99 9.59
N LEU A 251 -9.89 -0.17 9.36
CA LEU A 251 -9.70 1.29 9.37
C LEU A 251 -9.10 1.75 10.71
N SER A 252 -9.58 1.15 11.80
CA SER A 252 -9.05 1.36 13.13
C SER A 252 -9.08 0.11 13.99
N GLU A 253 -8.05 -0.04 14.81
CA GLU A 253 -7.93 -1.02 15.89
C GLU A 253 -8.04 -0.31 17.25
N ASP A 254 -8.59 -1.01 18.24
CA ASP A 254 -8.76 -0.43 19.57
C ASP A 254 -8.67 -1.50 20.66
N GLY A 255 -7.55 -1.47 21.39
CA GLY A 255 -7.29 -2.39 22.48
C GLY A 255 -8.31 -2.38 23.62
N PHE A 256 -9.18 -1.36 23.71
CA PHE A 256 -10.31 -1.36 24.63
C PHE A 256 -11.26 -2.54 24.39
N HIS A 257 -11.35 -3.02 23.15
CA HIS A 257 -12.23 -4.12 22.75
C HIS A 257 -11.56 -5.50 22.82
N GLY A 258 -10.28 -5.58 23.20
CA GLY A 258 -9.55 -6.85 23.35
C GLY A 258 -8.06 -6.71 23.05
N GLU A 259 -7.25 -7.65 23.56
CA GLU A 259 -5.80 -7.67 23.31
C GLU A 259 -5.49 -7.96 21.83
N GLU A 260 -6.35 -8.73 21.16
CA GLU A 260 -6.29 -9.00 19.72
C GLU A 260 -6.45 -7.75 18.86
N HIS A 261 -7.03 -6.68 19.41
CA HIS A 261 -7.21 -5.37 18.79
C HIS A 261 -6.10 -4.37 19.15
N ARG A 262 -5.03 -4.83 19.81
CA ARG A 262 -3.83 -4.02 20.07
C ARG A 262 -2.83 -4.19 18.92
N SER A 263 -2.98 -3.35 17.90
CA SER A 263 -2.07 -3.32 16.77
C SER A 263 -1.84 -1.90 16.26
N VAL A 264 -0.61 -1.64 15.81
CA VAL A 264 -0.27 -0.44 15.03
C VAL A 264 -0.68 -0.56 13.55
N PHE A 265 -1.23 -1.71 13.14
CA PHE A 265 -1.82 -1.92 11.81
C PHE A 265 -3.30 -1.62 11.81
N GLU A 266 -3.49 -0.33 11.79
CA GLU A 266 -4.70 0.30 11.33
C GLU A 266 -4.31 1.30 10.24
N TRP A 267 -5.30 1.87 9.57
CA TRP A 267 -5.04 2.92 8.59
C TRP A 267 -4.65 4.25 9.24
N PHE A 268 -5.13 4.52 10.46
CA PHE A 268 -4.81 5.75 11.17
C PHE A 268 -3.33 5.78 11.61
N PRO A 269 -2.59 6.86 11.33
CA PRO A 269 -1.29 7.08 11.94
C PRO A 269 -1.43 7.42 13.43
N ASP A 270 -0.60 6.79 14.25
CA ASP A 270 -0.52 7.06 15.70
C ASP A 270 0.38 8.26 16.05
N MET A 271 0.96 8.91 15.03
CA MET A 271 1.72 10.16 15.17
C MET A 271 1.15 11.20 14.22
N ALA A 272 0.72 12.33 14.77
CA ALA A 272 0.08 13.39 14.01
C ALA A 272 1.05 14.08 13.04
N THR A 273 0.59 14.25 11.79
CA THR A 273 1.25 15.04 10.74
C THR A 273 0.69 16.47 10.76
N GLN A 274 1.26 17.31 11.62
CA GLN A 274 0.77 18.66 11.93
C GLN A 274 1.27 19.71 10.95
N PRO A 275 0.51 20.77 10.66
CA PRO A 275 1.05 21.92 9.94
C PRO A 275 2.23 22.53 10.71
N LYS A 276 3.30 22.88 9.98
CA LYS A 276 4.38 23.68 10.56
C LYS A 276 3.81 25.03 11.03
N PRO A 277 4.26 25.59 12.16
CA PRO A 277 3.75 26.88 12.63
C PRO A 277 3.80 27.99 11.58
N SER A 278 4.89 28.04 10.79
CA SER A 278 5.09 29.03 9.72
C SER A 278 4.26 28.76 8.45
N ALA A 279 3.64 27.59 8.33
CA ALA A 279 2.89 27.15 7.14
C ALA A 279 1.41 26.85 7.45
N SER A 280 0.96 27.04 8.69
CA SER A 280 -0.38 26.66 9.16
C SER A 280 -1.51 27.31 8.34
N ALA A 281 -1.42 28.62 8.08
CA ALA A 281 -2.41 29.32 7.27
C ALA A 281 -2.49 28.76 5.83
N GLU A 282 -1.34 28.48 5.21
CA GLU A 282 -1.30 27.94 3.84
C GLU A 282 -1.81 26.50 3.80
N TRP A 283 -1.45 25.68 4.78
CA TRP A 283 -1.96 24.32 4.91
C TRP A 283 -3.49 24.31 5.02
N TYR A 284 -4.05 25.08 5.96
CA TYR A 284 -5.50 25.11 6.13
C TYR A 284 -6.23 25.76 4.95
N ARG A 285 -5.62 26.70 4.22
CA ARG A 285 -6.17 27.21 2.96
C ARG A 285 -6.35 26.09 1.92
N LEU A 286 -5.37 25.20 1.76
CA LEU A 286 -5.46 24.06 0.84
C LEU A 286 -6.49 23.03 1.30
N VAL A 287 -6.52 22.74 2.61
CA VAL A 287 -7.50 21.84 3.21
C VAL A 287 -8.93 22.38 3.06
N ASP A 288 -9.14 23.67 3.29
CA ASP A 288 -10.45 24.31 3.15
C ASP A 288 -10.90 24.36 1.68
N ALA A 289 -9.98 24.60 0.75
CA ALA A 289 -10.26 24.48 -0.68
C ALA A 289 -10.75 23.07 -1.03
N TYR A 290 -10.08 22.02 -0.53
CA TYR A 290 -10.53 20.64 -0.70
C TYR A 290 -11.88 20.34 -0.06
N LEU A 291 -12.13 20.82 1.16
CA LEU A 291 -13.42 20.60 1.81
C LEU A 291 -14.56 21.32 1.07
N SER A 292 -14.28 22.49 0.48
CA SER A 292 -15.21 23.27 -0.32
C SER A 292 -15.57 22.61 -1.66
N ASP A 293 -14.56 22.03 -2.32
CA ASP A 293 -14.68 21.31 -3.58
C ASP A 293 -13.74 20.09 -3.53
N PRO A 294 -14.25 18.91 -3.14
CA PRO A 294 -13.42 17.72 -2.97
C PRO A 294 -13.15 17.03 -4.31
N SER A 295 -12.67 17.76 -5.31
CA SER A 295 -12.25 17.23 -6.61
C SER A 295 -10.90 16.51 -6.53
N ASP A 296 -10.62 15.60 -7.47
CA ASP A 296 -9.31 14.92 -7.58
C ASP A 296 -8.15 15.96 -7.63
N ARG A 297 -8.39 17.13 -8.25
CA ARG A 297 -7.42 18.23 -8.32
C ARG A 297 -7.13 18.83 -6.95
N ASN A 298 -8.16 19.16 -6.17
CA ASN A 298 -7.96 19.74 -4.84
C ASN A 298 -7.41 18.72 -3.85
N LEU A 299 -7.75 17.43 -3.99
CA LEU A 299 -7.11 16.35 -3.24
C LEU A 299 -5.60 16.39 -3.44
N TRP A 300 -5.13 16.35 -4.70
CA TRP A 300 -3.70 16.36 -4.98
C TRP A 300 -3.02 17.65 -4.55
N GLY A 301 -3.73 18.78 -4.58
CA GLY A 301 -3.22 20.08 -4.12
C GLY A 301 -2.77 20.07 -2.65
N TYR A 302 -3.57 19.54 -1.73
CA TYR A 302 -3.15 19.47 -0.32
C TYR A 302 -2.31 18.22 -0.02
N TYR A 303 -2.54 17.11 -0.73
CA TYR A 303 -1.73 15.90 -0.60
C TYR A 303 -0.26 16.13 -0.94
N ASP A 304 0.04 16.76 -2.09
CA ASP A 304 1.40 17.04 -2.53
C ASP A 304 2.10 18.07 -1.62
N ALA A 305 1.32 18.87 -0.90
CA ALA A 305 1.83 19.87 0.03
C ALA A 305 2.26 19.30 1.39
N VAL A 306 1.87 18.05 1.71
CA VAL A 306 2.19 17.40 3.01
C VAL A 306 3.69 17.50 3.34
N PRO A 307 4.65 17.06 2.49
CA PRO A 307 6.07 17.10 2.84
C PRO A 307 6.60 18.52 3.12
N ALA A 308 6.07 19.52 2.42
CA ALA A 308 6.55 20.89 2.51
C ALA A 308 5.94 21.63 3.72
N LEU A 309 4.64 21.44 3.98
CA LEU A 309 3.88 22.27 4.91
C LEU A 309 3.65 21.61 6.28
N THR A 310 3.92 20.32 6.43
CA THR A 310 3.65 19.58 7.68
C THR A 310 4.92 19.00 8.31
N ALA A 311 4.85 18.67 9.59
CA ALA A 311 5.86 17.97 10.37
C ALA A 311 5.19 17.05 11.38
N CYS A 312 5.89 16.01 11.85
CA CYS A 312 5.35 15.20 12.93
C CYS A 312 5.25 16.00 14.23
N ASN A 313 4.22 15.73 15.01
CA ASN A 313 4.01 16.40 16.28
C ASN A 313 5.15 16.10 17.27
N PRO A 314 5.77 17.11 17.89
CA PRO A 314 6.75 16.90 18.96
C PRO A 314 6.15 16.37 20.28
N ASP A 315 4.86 16.55 20.55
CA ASP A 315 4.23 16.10 21.79
C ASP A 315 3.93 14.59 21.79
N LEU A 316 4.96 13.79 22.06
CA LEU A 316 4.92 12.33 22.11
C LEU A 316 5.01 11.82 23.56
N ALA A 317 4.26 12.45 24.47
CA ALA A 317 4.25 12.12 25.90
C ALA A 317 5.66 12.14 26.55
N GLY A 318 6.46 13.16 26.20
CA GLY A 318 7.82 13.37 26.73
C GLY A 318 8.93 12.68 25.94
N ALA A 319 8.62 11.95 24.88
CA ALA A 319 9.63 11.38 23.98
C ALA A 319 10.20 12.46 23.04
N ASN A 320 11.51 12.43 22.77
CA ASN A 320 12.14 13.38 21.85
C ASN A 320 11.94 12.91 20.40
N LEU A 321 11.23 13.70 19.59
CA LEU A 321 10.93 13.37 18.18
C LEU A 321 12.19 13.05 17.35
N ALA A 322 13.34 13.66 17.67
CA ALA A 322 14.60 13.42 16.97
C ALA A 322 15.07 11.95 17.08
N ASP A 323 14.58 11.20 18.07
CA ASP A 323 14.89 9.78 18.27
C ASP A 323 14.01 8.85 17.41
N TYR A 324 12.94 9.39 16.79
CA TYR A 324 11.95 8.61 16.04
C TYR A 324 11.70 9.09 14.59
N PRO A 325 12.75 9.46 13.80
CA PRO A 325 12.56 10.01 12.47
C PRO A 325 11.88 9.01 11.51
N ARG A 326 12.14 7.71 11.69
CA ARG A 326 11.55 6.65 10.86
C ARG A 326 10.07 6.42 11.15
N ALA A 327 9.69 6.42 12.42
CA ALA A 327 8.28 6.30 12.80
C ALA A 327 7.49 7.51 12.30
N CYS A 328 8.06 8.71 12.44
CA CYS A 328 7.49 9.92 11.85
C CYS A 328 7.24 9.77 10.35
N GLU A 329 8.24 9.29 9.60
CA GLU A 329 8.09 9.09 8.16
C GLU A 329 7.01 8.07 7.81
N TRP A 330 7.02 6.91 8.48
CA TRP A 330 6.03 5.87 8.25
C TRP A 330 4.60 6.35 8.52
N MET A 331 4.39 7.07 9.64
CA MET A 331 3.09 7.62 9.99
C MET A 331 2.63 8.71 9.00
N ARG A 332 3.55 9.50 8.46
CA ARG A 332 3.26 10.45 7.38
C ARG A 332 2.83 9.76 6.09
N LEU A 333 3.42 8.61 5.75
CA LEU A 333 3.00 7.78 4.61
C LEU A 333 1.60 7.17 4.83
N LYS A 334 1.31 6.67 6.04
CA LYS A 334 -0.05 6.25 6.44
C LYS A 334 -1.06 7.40 6.29
N TYR A 335 -0.72 8.60 6.77
CA TYR A 335 -1.58 9.79 6.64
C TYR A 335 -1.89 10.12 5.18
N ARG A 336 -0.88 10.11 4.31
CA ARG A 336 -1.05 10.31 2.85
C ARG A 336 -1.95 9.23 2.23
N SER A 337 -1.77 7.97 2.61
CA SER A 337 -2.64 6.86 2.15
C SER A 337 -4.09 7.02 2.58
N LEU A 338 -4.31 7.44 3.83
CA LEU A 338 -5.64 7.75 4.35
C LEU A 338 -6.30 8.90 3.57
N GLN A 339 -5.55 9.93 3.17
CA GLN A 339 -6.10 11.04 2.38
C GLN A 339 -6.69 10.60 1.03
N VAL A 340 -6.07 9.63 0.38
CA VAL A 340 -6.60 9.04 -0.85
C VAL A 340 -7.85 8.23 -0.53
N PHE A 341 -7.77 7.35 0.46
CA PHE A 341 -8.88 6.46 0.80
C PHE A 341 -10.13 7.22 1.29
N GLN A 342 -9.98 8.24 2.13
CA GLN A 342 -11.11 9.06 2.60
C GLN A 342 -11.76 9.84 1.45
N HIS A 343 -11.02 10.19 0.41
CA HIS A 343 -11.57 10.83 -0.79
C HIS A 343 -12.49 9.85 -1.53
N MET A 344 -12.05 8.60 -1.68
CA MET A 344 -12.86 7.52 -2.23
C MET A 344 -14.13 7.29 -1.39
N LEU A 345 -14.01 7.26 -0.06
CA LEU A 345 -15.16 7.15 0.86
C LEU A 345 -16.13 8.33 0.73
N ARG A 346 -15.60 9.57 0.63
CA ARG A 346 -16.41 10.78 0.50
C ARG A 346 -17.28 10.76 -0.77
N HIS A 347 -16.72 10.27 -1.86
CA HIS A 347 -17.43 10.10 -3.13
C HIS A 347 -18.24 8.81 -3.22
N GLY A 348 -18.16 7.95 -2.19
CA GLY A 348 -18.83 6.66 -2.16
C GLY A 348 -18.41 5.78 -3.34
N THR A 349 -17.12 5.74 -3.68
CA THR A 349 -16.59 5.00 -4.82
C THR A 349 -15.39 4.15 -4.44
N LEU A 350 -15.09 3.13 -5.24
CA LEU A 350 -13.82 2.38 -5.18
C LEU A 350 -12.82 2.83 -6.26
N ARG A 351 -13.17 3.86 -7.04
CA ARG A 351 -12.29 4.45 -8.05
C ARG A 351 -11.14 5.18 -7.38
N TYR A 352 -9.91 4.84 -7.76
CA TYR A 352 -8.74 5.60 -7.34
C TYR A 352 -8.79 7.02 -7.95
N PRO A 353 -8.42 8.08 -7.20
CA PRO A 353 -8.40 9.44 -7.73
C PRO A 353 -7.51 9.56 -8.97
N GLU A 354 -7.90 10.39 -9.92
CA GLU A 354 -7.16 10.56 -11.16
C GLU A 354 -5.80 11.24 -10.90
N LEU A 355 -4.73 10.46 -11.08
CA LEU A 355 -3.38 10.83 -10.68
C LEU A 355 -2.77 12.03 -11.38
N LEU A 356 -3.27 12.43 -12.55
CA LEU A 356 -2.66 13.48 -13.39
C LEU A 356 -3.71 14.52 -13.83
N VAL A 357 -4.78 14.70 -13.05
CA VAL A 357 -5.85 15.65 -13.33
C VAL A 357 -5.38 17.12 -13.43
N ASP A 358 -4.25 17.43 -12.80
CA ASP A 358 -3.56 18.72 -12.83
C ASP A 358 -2.65 18.91 -14.06
N GLU A 359 -2.27 17.82 -14.74
CA GLU A 359 -1.46 17.84 -15.97
C GLU A 359 -2.30 17.97 -17.25
N ARG A 360 -3.62 17.80 -17.15
CA ARG A 360 -4.52 17.93 -18.30
C ARG A 360 -4.57 19.38 -18.79
N THR A 361 -4.17 19.58 -20.05
CA THR A 361 -4.27 20.85 -20.79
C THR A 361 -5.35 20.84 -21.87
N GLY A 362 -6.13 19.75 -21.96
CA GLY A 362 -7.20 19.55 -22.95
C GLY A 362 -8.01 18.28 -22.66
N SER A 363 -8.69 17.73 -23.68
CA SER A 363 -9.50 16.51 -23.58
C SER A 363 -8.72 15.20 -23.77
N GLU A 364 -7.47 15.27 -24.21
CA GLU A 364 -6.64 14.10 -24.45
C GLU A 364 -6.15 13.47 -23.13
N PRO A 365 -6.12 12.13 -23.02
CA PRO A 365 -5.54 11.45 -21.86
C PRO A 365 -4.05 11.78 -21.68
N VAL A 366 -3.63 12.02 -20.43
CA VAL A 366 -2.21 12.24 -20.10
C VAL A 366 -1.50 10.88 -20.02
N PRO A 367 -0.46 10.62 -20.84
CA PRO A 367 0.25 9.34 -20.79
C PRO A 367 1.01 9.17 -19.47
N LEU A 368 0.62 8.18 -18.66
CA LEU A 368 1.23 7.92 -17.33
C LEU A 368 2.76 7.79 -17.39
N ARG A 369 3.28 7.12 -18.42
CA ARG A 369 4.73 6.88 -18.61
C ARG A 369 5.57 8.16 -18.66
N ASN A 370 4.98 9.29 -19.09
CA ASN A 370 5.67 10.58 -19.18
C ASN A 370 5.73 11.31 -17.84
N HIS A 371 4.95 10.88 -16.84
CA HIS A 371 4.83 11.51 -15.52
C HIS A 371 5.10 10.50 -14.40
N LEU A 372 5.92 9.49 -14.67
CA LEU A 372 6.12 8.34 -13.78
C LEU A 372 6.48 8.74 -12.35
N GLU A 373 7.38 9.71 -12.16
CA GLU A 373 7.77 10.18 -10.82
C GLU A 373 6.57 10.71 -10.02
N LYS A 374 5.69 11.49 -10.66
CA LYS A 374 4.47 12.02 -10.03
C LYS A 374 3.45 10.90 -9.77
N VAL A 375 3.30 9.94 -10.69
CA VAL A 375 2.41 8.79 -10.51
C VAL A 375 2.85 7.92 -9.33
N ILE A 376 4.16 7.64 -9.22
CA ILE A 376 4.75 6.92 -8.07
C ILE A 376 4.53 7.72 -6.79
N ALA A 377 4.85 9.01 -6.77
CA ALA A 377 4.70 9.85 -5.58
C ALA A 377 3.24 9.97 -5.10
N ARG A 378 2.27 9.80 -6.01
CA ARG A 378 0.83 9.74 -5.72
C ARG A 378 0.33 8.29 -5.55
N ASN A 379 1.23 7.37 -5.17
CA ASN A 379 0.91 6.00 -4.74
C ASN A 379 1.47 5.69 -3.34
N PRO A 380 0.91 6.32 -2.29
CA PRO A 380 1.47 6.22 -0.94
C PRO A 380 1.27 4.85 -0.30
N ILE A 381 0.29 4.06 -0.77
CA ILE A 381 -0.01 2.73 -0.20
C ILE A 381 1.22 1.83 -0.33
N TRP A 382 1.81 1.82 -1.52
CA TRP A 382 3.04 1.11 -1.77
C TRP A 382 4.21 1.57 -0.90
N GLU A 383 4.46 2.88 -0.88
CA GLU A 383 5.56 3.46 -0.10
C GLU A 383 5.44 3.10 1.38
N THR A 384 4.20 3.04 1.92
CA THR A 384 3.94 2.70 3.31
C THR A 384 4.36 1.25 3.64
N GLY A 385 4.01 0.29 2.78
CA GLY A 385 4.44 -1.11 2.94
C GLY A 385 5.95 -1.27 2.74
N ASP A 386 6.52 -0.58 1.76
CA ASP A 386 7.94 -0.70 1.42
C ASP A 386 8.83 -0.15 2.52
N PHE A 387 8.37 0.91 3.19
CA PHE A 387 9.03 1.49 4.34
C PHE A 387 9.27 0.44 5.44
N LEU A 388 8.23 -0.31 5.83
CA LEU A 388 8.38 -1.36 6.84
C LEU A 388 9.13 -2.60 6.34
N ARG A 389 9.11 -2.89 5.04
CA ARG A 389 9.97 -3.96 4.48
C ARG A 389 11.45 -3.65 4.68
N ILE A 390 11.85 -2.40 4.41
CA ILE A 390 13.25 -1.97 4.57
C ILE A 390 13.59 -1.78 6.05
N GLN A 391 12.65 -1.24 6.83
CA GLN A 391 12.87 -0.77 8.20
C GLN A 391 11.76 -1.31 9.13
N PRO A 392 11.68 -2.64 9.36
CA PRO A 392 10.60 -3.26 10.11
C PRO A 392 10.63 -2.83 11.59
N LEU A 393 9.57 -3.11 12.33
CA LEU A 393 9.51 -2.83 13.76
C LEU A 393 10.52 -3.68 14.54
N ALA A 394 10.77 -4.91 14.10
CA ALA A 394 11.75 -5.82 14.68
C ALA A 394 12.22 -6.83 13.63
N ARG A 395 13.35 -7.51 13.89
CA ARG A 395 13.94 -8.53 13.01
C ARG A 395 14.13 -9.84 13.75
N ARG A 396 14.00 -10.95 13.01
CA ARG A 396 14.34 -12.29 13.50
C ARG A 396 15.87 -12.46 13.56
N LEU A 397 16.35 -13.13 14.61
CA LEU A 397 17.76 -13.49 14.73
C LEU A 397 18.22 -14.40 13.57
N PRO A 398 19.51 -14.33 13.16
CA PRO A 398 20.61 -13.60 13.81
C PRO A 398 20.71 -12.12 13.42
N VAL A 399 19.84 -11.60 12.54
CA VAL A 399 19.88 -10.21 12.12
C VAL A 399 19.30 -9.33 13.22
N THR A 400 20.12 -8.47 13.81
CA THR A 400 19.70 -7.50 14.83
C THR A 400 19.37 -6.16 14.20
N CYS A 401 18.43 -5.44 14.80
CA CYS A 401 18.14 -4.06 14.43
C CYS A 401 19.36 -3.14 14.64
N ASP A 402 19.50 -2.17 13.74
CA ASP A 402 20.42 -1.03 13.85
C ASP A 402 21.90 -1.38 14.01
N ASP A 403 22.33 -2.50 13.41
CA ASP A 403 23.75 -2.87 13.25
C ASP A 403 24.50 -2.02 12.19
N GLY A 404 23.90 -0.91 11.76
CA GLY A 404 24.38 -0.02 10.69
C GLY A 404 23.90 -0.41 9.28
N ALA A 405 23.60 -1.68 9.02
CA ALA A 405 23.12 -2.17 7.73
C ALA A 405 21.63 -2.52 7.74
N HIS A 406 21.07 -2.86 8.90
CA HIS A 406 19.72 -3.38 9.07
C HIS A 406 18.88 -2.47 9.96
N PRO A 407 18.43 -1.31 9.45
CA PRO A 407 17.62 -0.37 10.22
C PRO A 407 16.30 -1.01 10.70
N CYS A 408 15.81 -0.56 11.85
CA CYS A 408 14.46 -0.82 12.32
C CYS A 408 13.71 0.48 12.64
N THR A 409 12.39 0.42 12.61
CA THR A 409 11.53 1.52 13.04
C THR A 409 11.25 1.38 14.53
N VAL A 410 11.84 2.28 15.32
CA VAL A 410 11.57 2.42 16.75
C VAL A 410 10.36 3.34 16.91
N LEU A 411 9.36 2.92 17.68
CA LEU A 411 8.17 3.71 17.96
C LEU A 411 8.32 4.47 19.29
N PRO A 412 7.73 5.66 19.42
CA PRO A 412 7.60 6.33 20.71
C PRO A 412 6.87 5.42 21.71
N PRO A 413 7.20 5.43 23.01
CA PRO A 413 6.63 4.49 23.99
C PRO A 413 5.10 4.46 24.00
N VAL A 414 4.48 5.61 23.78
CA VAL A 414 3.03 5.77 23.76
C VAL A 414 2.35 5.09 22.57
N VAL A 415 3.06 4.99 21.45
CA VAL A 415 2.63 4.27 20.24
C VAL A 415 3.00 2.80 20.37
N ASP A 416 4.21 2.49 20.85
CA ASP A 416 4.72 1.12 21.03
C ASP A 416 3.85 0.30 22.00
N GLN A 417 3.21 0.97 22.97
CA GLN A 417 2.23 0.38 23.90
C GLN A 417 0.91 -0.03 23.25
N THR A 418 0.62 0.36 22.01
CA THR A 418 -0.57 -0.10 21.28
C THR A 418 -0.38 -1.49 20.68
N ILE A 419 0.83 -2.08 20.75
CA ILE A 419 1.14 -3.42 20.26
C ILE A 419 0.87 -4.46 21.35
N HIS A 420 0.21 -5.56 20.99
CA HIS A 420 -0.03 -6.68 21.90
C HIS A 420 1.24 -7.41 22.35
N SER A 421 1.19 -8.10 23.50
CA SER A 421 2.36 -8.81 24.04
C SER A 421 2.48 -10.28 23.62
N GLU A 422 1.48 -10.85 22.95
CA GLU A 422 1.43 -12.29 22.61
C GLU A 422 2.03 -12.61 21.22
N PRO A 423 2.75 -13.75 21.03
CA PRO A 423 3.22 -14.69 22.04
C PRO A 423 4.47 -14.19 22.80
N SER A 424 5.14 -13.17 22.28
CA SER A 424 6.09 -12.32 23.01
C SER A 424 6.10 -10.96 22.32
N TYR A 425 6.51 -9.91 23.04
CA TYR A 425 6.49 -8.55 22.48
C TYR A 425 7.32 -8.40 21.19
N THR A 426 8.52 -8.98 21.17
CA THR A 426 9.38 -8.97 19.97
C THR A 426 8.75 -9.74 18.82
N GLU A 427 8.20 -10.92 19.10
CA GLU A 427 7.54 -11.75 18.09
C GLU A 427 6.28 -11.08 17.55
N ALA A 428 5.52 -10.41 18.42
CA ALA A 428 4.41 -9.56 18.03
C ALA A 428 4.91 -8.55 17.01
N ARG A 429 5.87 -7.67 17.34
CA ARG A 429 6.43 -6.65 16.42
C ARG A 429 6.92 -7.21 15.08
N ILE A 430 7.52 -8.40 15.07
CA ILE A 430 7.95 -9.09 13.84
C ILE A 430 6.74 -9.48 12.98
N LYS A 431 5.82 -10.29 13.52
CA LYS A 431 4.63 -10.77 12.80
C LYS A 431 3.74 -9.63 12.36
N GLN A 432 3.66 -8.64 13.21
CA GLN A 432 3.02 -7.37 12.99
C GLN A 432 3.59 -6.75 11.68
N SER A 433 4.91 -6.53 11.61
CA SER A 433 5.56 -5.99 10.40
C SER A 433 5.32 -6.85 9.15
N GLU A 434 5.31 -8.17 9.30
CA GLU A 434 5.09 -9.13 8.20
C GLU A 434 3.67 -9.01 7.62
N VAL A 435 2.63 -9.02 8.47
CA VAL A 435 1.23 -8.91 8.02
C VAL A 435 0.96 -7.58 7.34
N PHE A 436 1.47 -6.47 7.88
CA PHE A 436 1.31 -5.16 7.25
C PHE A 436 1.91 -5.12 5.84
N GLN A 437 3.11 -5.66 5.67
CA GLN A 437 3.73 -5.73 4.35
C GLN A 437 2.88 -6.57 3.38
N GLN A 438 2.37 -7.72 3.82
CA GLN A 438 1.51 -8.57 3.01
C GLN A 438 0.25 -7.84 2.54
N THR A 439 -0.46 -7.15 3.44
CA THR A 439 -1.72 -6.49 3.13
C THR A 439 -1.49 -5.25 2.26
N TRP A 440 -0.53 -4.39 2.59
CA TRP A 440 -0.28 -3.14 1.85
C TRP A 440 0.34 -3.38 0.46
N PHE A 441 1.20 -4.40 0.32
CA PHE A 441 1.69 -4.78 -1.00
C PHE A 441 0.60 -5.41 -1.87
N LEU A 442 -0.33 -6.18 -1.30
CA LEU A 442 -1.49 -6.64 -2.07
C LEU A 442 -2.44 -5.51 -2.44
N MET A 443 -2.72 -4.56 -1.55
CA MET A 443 -3.52 -3.37 -1.89
C MET A 443 -2.91 -2.62 -3.09
N SER A 444 -1.58 -2.50 -3.11
CA SER A 444 -0.84 -1.88 -4.21
C SER A 444 -0.94 -2.73 -5.48
N PHE A 445 -0.69 -4.04 -5.38
CA PHE A 445 -0.78 -4.98 -6.51
C PHE A 445 -2.18 -5.03 -7.15
N GLN A 446 -3.26 -4.94 -6.37
CA GLN A 446 -4.62 -4.88 -6.90
C GLN A 446 -4.84 -3.67 -7.80
N ARG A 447 -4.18 -2.56 -7.47
CA ARG A 447 -4.22 -1.33 -8.24
C ARG A 447 -3.33 -1.46 -9.47
N ASP A 448 -2.08 -1.88 -9.28
CA ASP A 448 -1.03 -1.97 -10.31
C ASP A 448 -0.53 -3.40 -10.52
N PRO A 449 -1.33 -4.29 -11.14
CA PRO A 449 -0.94 -5.69 -11.22
C PRO A 449 0.28 -5.95 -12.13
N ALA A 450 0.66 -4.96 -12.95
CA ALA A 450 1.85 -5.01 -13.79
C ALA A 450 3.08 -4.32 -13.13
N LEU A 451 2.94 -3.72 -11.95
CA LEU A 451 3.98 -3.01 -11.19
C LEU A 451 4.66 -1.88 -11.98
N LEU A 452 3.87 -1.15 -12.77
CA LEU A 452 4.33 -0.11 -13.67
C LEU A 452 4.60 1.22 -12.96
N TYR A 453 3.97 1.48 -11.83
CA TYR A 453 3.99 2.76 -11.12
C TYR A 453 4.10 2.65 -9.60
N GLU A 454 4.52 1.49 -9.08
CA GLU A 454 4.78 1.33 -7.64
C GLU A 454 6.14 1.92 -7.22
N GLY A 455 7.21 1.78 -8.00
CA GLY A 455 8.49 2.42 -7.63
C GLY A 455 9.51 2.51 -8.76
N ASP A 456 10.53 3.32 -8.54
CA ASP A 456 11.58 3.62 -9.53
C ASP A 456 12.74 2.62 -9.51
N SER A 457 12.73 1.66 -8.57
CA SER A 457 13.75 0.64 -8.45
C SER A 457 13.42 -0.62 -9.24
N PHE A 458 14.45 -1.30 -9.74
CA PHE A 458 14.27 -2.58 -10.45
C PHE A 458 13.60 -3.63 -9.57
N ALA A 459 14.01 -3.73 -8.29
CA ALA A 459 13.43 -4.69 -7.33
C ALA A 459 11.92 -4.44 -7.14
N THR A 460 11.51 -3.18 -7.14
CA THR A 460 10.10 -2.79 -7.07
C THR A 460 9.36 -3.20 -8.35
N PHE A 461 9.95 -2.92 -9.50
CA PHE A 461 9.29 -3.28 -10.75
C PHE A 461 9.12 -4.77 -10.95
N ILE A 462 10.09 -5.59 -10.52
CA ILE A 462 9.98 -7.03 -10.73
C ILE A 462 9.06 -7.74 -9.74
N GLY A 463 8.71 -7.11 -8.61
CA GLY A 463 7.83 -7.69 -7.60
C GLY A 463 8.55 -8.54 -6.55
N ASP A 464 9.88 -8.44 -6.46
CA ASP A 464 10.73 -9.24 -5.55
C ASP A 464 10.22 -9.21 -4.10
N TYR A 465 9.73 -8.05 -3.66
CA TYR A 465 9.17 -7.87 -2.32
C TYR A 465 7.84 -8.62 -2.15
N LEU A 466 6.94 -8.53 -3.13
CA LEU A 466 5.57 -9.04 -3.04
C LEU A 466 5.61 -10.56 -3.03
N GLU A 467 6.43 -11.14 -3.90
CA GLU A 467 6.67 -12.57 -3.92
C GLU A 467 7.22 -13.04 -2.57
N SER A 468 8.26 -12.38 -2.06
CA SER A 468 8.93 -12.80 -0.81
C SER A 468 8.04 -12.76 0.44
N VAL A 469 7.15 -11.77 0.57
CA VAL A 469 6.35 -11.60 1.79
C VAL A 469 5.17 -12.58 1.88
N LEU A 470 4.77 -13.19 0.76
CA LEU A 470 3.67 -14.17 0.72
C LEU A 470 4.13 -15.61 1.00
N LEU A 471 5.43 -15.90 0.87
CA LEU A 471 5.97 -17.25 1.08
C LEU A 471 5.71 -17.83 2.48
N PRO A 472 5.67 -17.05 3.57
CA PRO A 472 5.24 -17.57 4.86
C PRO A 472 3.72 -17.81 4.84
N TYR A 473 3.33 -19.09 4.68
CA TYR A 473 1.97 -19.62 4.87
C TYR A 473 0.93 -19.33 3.77
N TYR A 474 1.21 -18.43 2.81
CA TYR A 474 0.34 -18.10 1.67
C TYR A 474 0.89 -18.61 0.32
N ASP A 475 1.35 -19.86 0.29
CA ASP A 475 2.00 -20.48 -0.88
C ASP A 475 1.14 -20.46 -2.15
N VAL A 476 -0.18 -20.72 -2.03
CA VAL A 476 -1.10 -20.72 -3.18
C VAL A 476 -1.35 -19.29 -3.68
N HIS A 477 -1.48 -18.31 -2.79
CA HIS A 477 -1.53 -16.90 -3.19
C HIS A 477 -0.25 -16.46 -3.89
N HIS A 478 0.92 -16.88 -3.40
CA HIS A 478 2.20 -16.60 -4.04
C HIS A 478 2.22 -17.11 -5.48
N ALA A 479 1.83 -18.38 -5.71
CA ALA A 479 1.71 -18.93 -7.06
C ALA A 479 0.74 -18.13 -7.95
N PHE A 480 -0.39 -17.69 -7.39
CA PHE A 480 -1.37 -16.87 -8.09
C PHE A 480 -0.82 -15.50 -8.50
N VAL A 481 -0.19 -14.79 -7.57
CA VAL A 481 0.38 -13.46 -7.80
C VAL A 481 1.44 -13.51 -8.90
N VAL A 482 2.33 -14.50 -8.87
CA VAL A 482 3.36 -14.69 -9.90
C VAL A 482 2.73 -14.84 -11.29
N ALA A 483 1.74 -15.72 -11.42
CA ALA A 483 1.09 -15.98 -12.71
C ALA A 483 0.30 -14.75 -13.19
N LYS A 484 -0.48 -14.12 -12.31
CA LYS A 484 -1.28 -12.93 -12.63
C LYS A 484 -0.38 -11.75 -13.02
N MET A 485 0.69 -11.49 -12.27
CA MET A 485 1.65 -10.41 -12.56
C MET A 485 2.30 -10.59 -13.93
N ALA A 486 2.74 -11.80 -14.28
CA ALA A 486 3.37 -12.06 -15.58
C ALA A 486 2.38 -11.81 -16.74
N VAL A 487 1.14 -12.27 -16.60
CA VAL A 487 0.07 -12.03 -17.57
C VAL A 487 -0.17 -10.52 -17.73
N GLU A 488 -0.31 -9.79 -16.64
CA GLU A 488 -0.57 -8.34 -16.64
C GLU A 488 0.58 -7.52 -17.22
N LYS A 489 1.82 -7.87 -16.88
CA LYS A 489 3.02 -7.27 -17.49
C LYS A 489 3.11 -7.49 -18.99
N SER A 490 2.76 -8.69 -19.45
CA SER A 490 2.76 -8.99 -20.88
C SER A 490 1.62 -8.31 -21.64
N ALA A 491 0.51 -7.99 -20.97
CA ALA A 491 -0.67 -7.33 -21.54
C ALA A 491 -0.61 -5.79 -21.47
N ALA A 492 0.29 -5.24 -20.64
CA ALA A 492 0.45 -3.81 -20.44
C ALA A 492 0.68 -3.05 -21.76
N ARG A 493 -0.04 -1.95 -21.97
CA ARG A 493 0.08 -1.12 -23.18
C ARG A 493 0.92 0.12 -22.88
N ASP A 494 1.52 0.70 -23.91
CA ASP A 494 2.31 1.93 -23.83
C ASP A 494 3.66 1.83 -23.08
N TRP A 495 4.03 0.67 -22.53
CA TRP A 495 5.28 0.49 -21.77
C TRP A 495 6.42 -0.14 -22.55
N MET A 496 6.19 -0.54 -23.81
CA MET A 496 7.20 -1.19 -24.63
C MET A 496 8.45 -0.30 -24.82
N ASP A 497 8.22 1.00 -25.05
CA ASP A 497 9.28 2.01 -25.27
C ASP A 497 9.55 2.85 -24.01
N ALA A 498 9.07 2.43 -22.83
CA ALA A 498 9.31 3.16 -21.59
C ALA A 498 10.80 3.12 -21.19
N PRO A 499 11.34 4.14 -20.49
CA PRO A 499 12.74 4.17 -20.11
C PRO A 499 13.12 3.11 -19.06
N GLY A 500 14.42 2.85 -18.94
CA GLY A 500 15.00 2.01 -17.88
C GLY A 500 14.60 0.54 -17.97
N PHE A 501 14.28 -0.06 -16.82
CA PHE A 501 13.85 -1.45 -16.72
C PHE A 501 12.39 -1.68 -17.09
N ARG A 502 11.61 -0.64 -17.44
CA ARG A 502 10.23 -0.80 -17.92
C ARG A 502 10.16 -1.09 -19.41
N ALA A 503 11.19 -0.69 -20.18
CA ALA A 503 11.34 -1.04 -21.59
C ALA A 503 11.11 -2.53 -21.81
N GLY A 504 10.32 -2.91 -22.80
CA GLY A 504 9.98 -4.31 -23.08
C GLY A 504 8.73 -4.84 -22.39
N THR A 505 8.07 -4.05 -21.54
CA THR A 505 6.81 -4.45 -20.90
C THR A 505 5.68 -4.31 -21.91
N GLY A 506 4.72 -5.24 -21.90
CA GLY A 506 3.69 -5.34 -22.94
C GLY A 506 4.02 -6.31 -24.09
N LYS A 507 5.01 -7.18 -23.91
CA LYS A 507 5.38 -8.21 -24.88
C LYS A 507 5.57 -9.57 -24.22
N ILE A 508 5.06 -10.62 -24.85
CA ILE A 508 5.17 -12.00 -24.34
C ILE A 508 6.61 -12.51 -24.42
N ALA A 509 7.26 -12.42 -25.60
CA ALA A 509 8.67 -12.76 -25.78
C ALA A 509 9.57 -11.62 -25.26
N SER A 510 9.49 -11.37 -23.95
CA SER A 510 10.24 -10.33 -23.23
C SER A 510 10.64 -10.83 -21.86
N VAL A 511 11.86 -10.53 -21.44
CA VAL A 511 12.32 -10.80 -20.07
C VAL A 511 11.43 -10.12 -19.00
N ARG A 512 10.74 -9.02 -19.35
CA ARG A 512 9.82 -8.31 -18.44
C ARG A 512 8.67 -9.16 -17.97
N THR A 513 8.17 -10.03 -18.84
CA THR A 513 7.13 -10.99 -18.50
C THR A 513 7.63 -12.04 -17.50
N PHE A 514 8.95 -12.30 -17.50
CA PHE A 514 9.61 -13.29 -16.65
C PHE A 514 10.30 -12.68 -15.43
N SER A 515 9.75 -11.58 -14.90
CA SER A 515 10.29 -10.84 -13.75
C SER A 515 10.32 -11.62 -12.42
N PHE A 516 10.16 -12.94 -12.41
CA PHE A 516 10.00 -13.77 -11.22
C PHE A 516 11.32 -14.34 -10.70
N LYS A 517 12.32 -13.48 -10.57
CA LYS A 517 13.70 -13.83 -10.24
C LYS A 517 13.83 -14.73 -9.01
N GLN A 518 12.92 -14.59 -8.04
CA GLN A 518 12.96 -15.34 -6.79
C GLN A 518 12.39 -16.75 -6.89
N LEU A 519 11.63 -17.11 -7.94
CA LEU A 519 11.07 -18.46 -8.06
C LEU A 519 12.10 -19.57 -8.01
N ARG A 520 13.35 -19.29 -8.39
CA ARG A 520 14.42 -20.27 -8.28
C ARG A 520 14.95 -20.44 -6.86
N ASP A 521 15.21 -19.33 -6.17
CA ASP A 521 15.97 -19.33 -4.90
C ASP A 521 15.05 -19.31 -3.66
N ASN A 522 13.83 -18.80 -3.78
CA ASN A 522 12.87 -18.63 -2.68
C ASN A 522 11.59 -19.44 -2.92
N PHE A 523 11.66 -20.52 -3.68
CA PHE A 523 10.55 -21.46 -3.80
C PHE A 523 10.30 -22.14 -2.45
N SER A 524 9.25 -21.71 -1.74
CA SER A 524 8.73 -22.38 -0.54
C SER A 524 7.46 -23.12 -0.92
N PRO A 525 7.52 -24.43 -1.23
CA PRO A 525 6.30 -25.17 -1.46
C PRO A 525 5.60 -25.49 -0.13
N PRO A 526 4.27 -25.71 -0.16
CA PRO A 526 3.55 -26.23 1.02
C PRO A 526 4.21 -27.50 1.56
N PRO A 527 4.02 -27.83 2.87
CA PRO A 527 4.46 -29.10 3.45
C PRO A 527 4.07 -30.30 2.57
N ALA A 528 4.92 -31.33 2.52
CA ALA A 528 4.74 -32.46 1.58
C ALA A 528 3.42 -33.22 1.79
N ASP A 529 2.92 -33.24 3.02
CA ASP A 529 1.64 -33.83 3.44
C ASP A 529 0.44 -32.88 3.27
N SER A 530 0.67 -31.60 2.94
CA SER A 530 -0.40 -30.64 2.72
C SER A 530 -1.16 -30.92 1.43
N ARG A 531 -2.50 -30.87 1.49
CA ARG A 531 -3.36 -30.95 0.30
C ARG A 531 -3.12 -29.82 -0.71
N ARG A 532 -2.49 -28.72 -0.28
CA ARG A 532 -2.08 -27.63 -1.16
C ARG A 532 -0.94 -28.01 -2.09
N ARG A 533 -0.08 -28.95 -1.69
CA ARG A 533 1.18 -29.26 -2.41
C ARG A 533 0.97 -29.69 -3.86
N PRO A 534 0.07 -30.64 -4.20
CA PRO A 534 -0.13 -31.05 -5.59
C PRO A 534 -0.68 -29.92 -6.48
N VAL A 535 -1.55 -29.08 -5.93
CA VAL A 535 -2.18 -27.97 -6.64
C VAL A 535 -1.17 -26.85 -6.88
N HIS A 536 -0.40 -26.49 -5.85
CA HIS A 536 0.69 -25.53 -5.94
C HIS A 536 1.74 -25.94 -7.00
N ASN A 537 2.19 -27.20 -6.98
CA ASN A 537 3.12 -27.71 -8.00
C ASN A 537 2.52 -27.62 -9.41
N ARG A 538 1.22 -27.96 -9.57
CA ARG A 538 0.52 -27.88 -10.84
C ARG A 538 0.41 -26.44 -11.35
N MET A 539 0.08 -25.50 -10.48
CA MET A 539 0.03 -24.07 -10.80
C MET A 539 1.35 -23.60 -11.40
N PHE A 540 2.48 -23.89 -10.75
CA PHE A 540 3.79 -23.52 -11.31
C PHE A 540 4.17 -24.27 -12.59
N ALA A 541 3.87 -25.58 -12.68
CA ALA A 541 4.12 -26.33 -13.91
C ALA A 541 3.29 -25.80 -15.08
N ASN A 542 2.01 -25.46 -14.85
CA ASN A 542 1.14 -24.88 -15.88
C ASN A 542 1.52 -23.45 -16.23
N PHE A 543 1.98 -22.66 -15.27
CA PHE A 543 2.56 -21.34 -15.54
C PHE A 543 3.72 -21.46 -16.55
N ALA A 544 4.67 -22.35 -16.27
CA ALA A 544 5.80 -22.62 -17.14
C ALA A 544 5.37 -23.11 -18.53
N ARG A 545 4.41 -24.04 -18.61
CA ARG A 545 3.84 -24.50 -19.88
C ARG A 545 3.21 -23.37 -20.67
N MET A 546 2.30 -22.64 -20.04
CA MET A 546 1.58 -21.53 -20.66
C MET A 546 2.55 -20.56 -21.33
N PHE A 547 3.59 -20.12 -20.62
CA PHE A 547 4.55 -19.18 -21.19
C PHE A 547 5.47 -19.79 -22.25
N ILE A 548 5.86 -21.06 -22.16
CA ILE A 548 6.58 -21.74 -23.27
C ILE A 548 5.73 -21.73 -24.55
N TYR A 549 4.45 -22.08 -24.45
CA TYR A 549 3.51 -22.05 -25.58
C TYR A 549 3.37 -20.64 -26.17
N LEU A 550 3.15 -19.64 -25.31
CA LEU A 550 2.89 -18.26 -25.74
C LEU A 550 4.14 -17.58 -26.29
N VAL A 551 5.33 -17.86 -25.77
CA VAL A 551 6.59 -17.32 -26.31
C VAL A 551 6.84 -17.86 -27.71
N GLU A 552 6.66 -19.17 -27.93
CA GLU A 552 6.80 -19.76 -29.27
C GLU A 552 5.82 -19.11 -30.26
N GLU A 553 4.58 -18.88 -29.82
CA GLU A 553 3.57 -18.21 -30.62
C GLU A 553 3.94 -16.76 -30.96
N ASP A 554 4.33 -15.97 -29.97
CA ASP A 554 4.70 -14.55 -30.15
C ASP A 554 5.88 -14.42 -31.12
N LEU A 555 6.89 -15.28 -30.99
CA LEU A 555 8.03 -15.31 -31.91
C LEU A 555 7.62 -15.69 -33.33
N LYS A 556 6.71 -16.66 -33.52
CA LYS A 556 6.19 -17.02 -34.86
C LYS A 556 5.39 -15.89 -35.49
N LYS A 557 4.63 -15.14 -34.70
CA LYS A 557 3.76 -14.06 -35.18
C LYS A 557 4.52 -12.78 -35.47
N THR A 558 5.37 -12.36 -34.54
CA THR A 558 6.01 -11.04 -34.58
C THR A 558 7.43 -11.12 -35.16
N GLY A 559 8.12 -12.25 -35.02
CA GLY A 559 9.54 -12.33 -35.33
C GLY A 559 10.40 -11.42 -34.45
N GLU A 560 9.88 -11.01 -33.28
CA GLU A 560 10.51 -10.03 -32.40
C GLU A 560 10.71 -10.57 -31.00
N ILE A 561 11.80 -10.16 -30.35
CA ILE A 561 12.15 -10.56 -29.00
C ILE A 561 12.76 -9.38 -28.25
N PHE A 562 12.39 -9.19 -26.99
CA PHE A 562 13.02 -8.19 -26.12
C PHE A 562 13.94 -8.89 -25.12
N ASP A 563 15.24 -8.73 -25.32
CA ASP A 563 16.32 -9.39 -24.59
C ASP A 563 16.39 -10.90 -24.81
N ARG A 564 16.92 -11.28 -25.99
CA ARG A 564 16.98 -12.66 -26.45
C ARG A 564 17.56 -13.63 -25.42
N ASP A 565 18.71 -13.28 -24.85
CA ASP A 565 19.46 -14.21 -24.00
C ASP A 565 18.70 -14.52 -22.71
N GLU A 566 18.16 -13.49 -22.05
CA GLU A 566 17.38 -13.65 -20.82
C GLU A 566 16.04 -14.38 -21.03
N VAL A 567 15.37 -14.13 -22.17
CA VAL A 567 14.16 -14.90 -22.54
C VAL A 567 14.49 -16.38 -22.71
N LEU A 568 15.61 -16.71 -23.36
CA LEU A 568 16.05 -18.10 -23.51
C LEU A 568 16.44 -18.73 -22.17
N TYR A 569 17.04 -17.97 -21.24
CA TYR A 569 17.32 -18.44 -19.88
C TYR A 569 16.02 -18.80 -19.14
N ALA A 570 15.02 -17.92 -19.20
CA ALA A 570 13.72 -18.15 -18.59
C ALA A 570 13.04 -19.39 -19.17
N VAL A 571 13.03 -19.55 -20.51
CA VAL A 571 12.42 -20.71 -21.18
C VAL A 571 13.10 -22.03 -20.79
N ARG A 572 14.44 -22.05 -20.73
CA ARG A 572 15.20 -23.23 -20.30
C ARG A 572 14.94 -23.57 -18.83
N PHE A 573 14.92 -22.56 -17.97
CA PHE A 573 14.58 -22.75 -16.56
C PHE A 573 13.16 -23.29 -16.39
N MET A 574 12.16 -22.73 -17.07
CA MET A 574 10.78 -23.21 -17.05
C MET A 574 10.70 -24.70 -17.44
N ARG A 575 11.45 -25.12 -18.46
CA ARG A 575 11.56 -26.53 -18.86
C ARG A 575 12.14 -27.42 -17.75
N THR A 576 13.28 -27.03 -17.18
CA THR A 576 13.90 -27.79 -16.07
C THR A 576 13.01 -27.82 -14.84
N TRP A 577 12.28 -26.74 -14.60
CA TRP A 577 11.38 -26.61 -13.46
C TRP A 577 10.17 -27.56 -13.58
N ILE A 578 9.58 -27.67 -14.76
CA ILE A 578 8.54 -28.67 -15.03
C ILE A 578 9.03 -30.09 -14.74
N GLN A 579 10.23 -30.43 -15.21
CA GLN A 579 10.84 -31.73 -14.94
C GLN A 579 11.01 -31.98 -13.43
N GLN A 580 11.46 -30.98 -12.67
CA GLN A 580 11.62 -31.08 -11.22
C GLN A 580 10.28 -31.24 -10.49
N LEU A 581 9.24 -30.51 -10.91
CA LEU A 581 7.93 -30.54 -10.26
C LEU A 581 7.16 -31.84 -10.55
N GLU A 582 7.35 -32.44 -11.73
CA GLU A 582 6.60 -33.63 -12.17
C GLU A 582 7.41 -34.92 -12.18
N GLY A 583 8.74 -34.83 -11.98
CA GLY A 583 9.64 -35.98 -11.97
C GLY A 583 9.88 -36.62 -13.33
N ALA A 584 9.46 -35.98 -14.43
CA ALA A 584 9.58 -36.52 -15.79
C ALA A 584 9.78 -35.42 -16.83
N GLU A 585 10.44 -35.79 -17.92
CA GLU A 585 10.57 -34.98 -19.13
C GLU A 585 9.26 -34.89 -19.90
N ASP A 586 9.05 -33.79 -20.62
CA ASP A 586 7.90 -33.60 -21.52
C ASP A 586 8.43 -33.38 -22.95
N ALA A 587 8.37 -34.42 -23.78
CA ALA A 587 8.90 -34.40 -25.13
C ALA A 587 8.28 -33.30 -26.00
N GLN A 588 7.00 -32.96 -25.79
CA GLN A 588 6.32 -31.91 -26.53
C GLN A 588 6.88 -30.54 -26.14
N LEU A 589 7.11 -30.30 -24.84
CA LEU A 589 7.71 -29.06 -24.37
C LEU A 589 9.18 -28.94 -24.79
N ASN A 590 9.94 -30.04 -24.74
CA ASN A 590 11.33 -30.09 -25.22
C ASN A 590 11.41 -29.69 -26.70
N ALA A 591 10.50 -30.21 -27.55
CA ALA A 591 10.41 -29.81 -28.95
C ALA A 591 10.07 -28.31 -29.11
N ARG A 592 9.24 -27.73 -28.24
CA ARG A 592 8.92 -26.30 -28.27
C ARG A 592 10.07 -25.43 -27.81
N VAL A 593 10.82 -25.84 -26.80
CA VAL A 593 12.04 -25.13 -26.38
C VAL A 593 13.04 -25.07 -27.54
N LEU A 594 13.26 -26.18 -28.26
CA LEU A 594 14.10 -26.21 -29.45
C LEU A 594 13.56 -25.28 -30.57
N SER A 595 12.23 -25.26 -30.76
CA SER A 595 11.56 -24.35 -31.70
C SER A 595 11.79 -22.88 -31.34
N ILE A 596 11.61 -22.51 -30.06
CA ILE A 596 11.87 -21.16 -29.54
C ILE A 596 13.32 -20.76 -29.77
N GLU A 597 14.28 -21.64 -29.45
CA GLU A 597 15.71 -21.36 -29.67
C GLU A 597 16.02 -21.13 -31.15
N SER A 598 15.40 -21.90 -32.04
CA SER A 598 15.54 -21.72 -33.49
C SER A 598 14.97 -20.37 -33.96
N LEU A 599 13.74 -20.06 -33.55
CA LEU A 599 13.05 -18.80 -33.90
C LEU A 599 13.82 -17.58 -33.36
N ALA A 600 14.29 -17.67 -32.12
CA ALA A 600 15.01 -16.59 -31.43
C ALA A 600 16.30 -16.19 -32.17
N LYS A 601 17.00 -17.13 -32.82
CA LYS A 601 18.21 -16.83 -33.63
C LYS A 601 17.91 -15.85 -34.77
N SER A 602 16.73 -15.97 -35.38
CA SER A 602 16.28 -15.11 -36.48
C SER A 602 15.44 -13.91 -36.05
N ALA A 603 14.99 -13.87 -34.78
CA ALA A 603 14.13 -12.82 -34.28
C ALA A 603 14.87 -11.47 -34.20
N ARG A 604 14.16 -10.39 -34.53
CA ARG A 604 14.61 -9.01 -34.35
C ARG A 604 14.72 -8.71 -32.85
N GLU A 605 15.94 -8.42 -32.40
CA GLU A 605 16.19 -7.96 -31.04
C GLU A 605 15.66 -6.53 -30.88
N LEU A 606 14.74 -6.34 -29.94
CA LEU A 606 14.12 -5.06 -29.62
C LEU A 606 14.92 -4.30 -28.55
N ARG A 607 15.68 -5.00 -27.70
CA ARG A 607 16.48 -4.37 -26.67
C ARG A 607 17.74 -3.76 -27.27
N THR A 608 17.88 -2.44 -27.15
CA THR A 608 19.05 -1.72 -27.67
C THR A 608 20.31 -2.02 -26.85
N ALA A 609 21.48 -1.91 -27.48
CA ALA A 609 22.76 -2.04 -26.80
C ALA A 609 22.92 -1.00 -25.68
N GLU A 610 22.46 0.23 -25.93
CA GLU A 610 22.45 1.29 -24.92
C GLU A 610 21.60 0.91 -23.70
N ASN A 611 20.36 0.43 -23.91
CA ASN A 611 19.52 -0.02 -22.80
C ASN A 611 20.17 -1.18 -22.03
N ARG A 612 20.85 -2.10 -22.72
CA ARG A 612 21.61 -3.20 -22.11
C ARG A 612 22.77 -2.69 -21.24
N THR A 613 23.52 -1.71 -21.71
CA THR A 613 24.61 -1.09 -20.96
C THR A 613 24.11 -0.29 -19.76
N GLN A 614 23.04 0.47 -19.92
CA GLN A 614 22.46 1.28 -18.83
C GLN A 614 21.77 0.44 -17.77
N ASN A 615 21.20 -0.71 -18.18
CA ASN A 615 20.40 -1.56 -17.31
C ASN A 615 20.87 -3.02 -17.36
N PRO A 616 22.12 -3.34 -16.98
CA PRO A 616 22.69 -4.67 -17.14
C PRO A 616 22.02 -5.72 -16.24
N GLY A 617 21.41 -5.29 -15.11
CA GLY A 617 20.62 -6.12 -14.19
C GLY A 617 19.18 -6.37 -14.64
N THR A 618 18.94 -6.24 -15.95
CA THR A 618 17.68 -6.39 -16.68
C THR A 618 16.81 -7.59 -16.36
N GLY A 619 17.46 -8.74 -16.18
CA GLY A 619 16.79 -10.02 -16.16
C GLY A 619 16.86 -10.69 -14.80
N LEU A 620 16.99 -12.01 -14.85
CA LEU A 620 17.07 -12.87 -13.68
C LEU A 620 18.47 -12.64 -13.05
N GLN A 621 18.60 -11.80 -12.02
CA GLN A 621 19.90 -11.18 -11.68
C GLN A 621 21.03 -12.10 -11.09
N PRO A 622 22.14 -11.55 -10.53
CA PRO A 622 23.48 -11.55 -11.09
C PRO A 622 24.42 -12.45 -10.26
N ASN A 623 23.86 -13.42 -9.52
CA ASN A 623 24.62 -14.32 -8.66
C ASN A 623 25.34 -15.41 -9.48
N GLY A 624 25.38 -15.27 -10.81
CA GLY A 624 26.04 -16.20 -11.74
C GLY A 624 25.32 -17.53 -11.89
N ARG A 625 24.17 -17.75 -11.24
CA ARG A 625 23.50 -19.06 -11.24
C ARG A 625 22.73 -19.36 -12.51
N TRP A 626 22.33 -18.34 -13.26
CA TRP A 626 21.66 -18.49 -14.56
C TRP A 626 22.60 -18.93 -15.69
N ALA A 627 23.92 -18.91 -15.45
CA ALA A 627 24.92 -19.37 -16.42
C ALA A 627 24.74 -20.83 -16.83
N GLU A 628 24.16 -21.69 -15.98
CA GLU A 628 23.84 -23.07 -16.37
C GLU A 628 22.82 -23.16 -17.52
N PHE A 629 21.97 -22.13 -17.64
CA PHE A 629 21.00 -21.99 -18.73
C PHE A 629 21.58 -21.20 -19.92
N SER A 630 22.87 -20.85 -19.91
CA SER A 630 23.51 -20.17 -21.05
C SER A 630 23.67 -21.08 -22.27
N THR A 631 23.87 -22.37 -22.03
CA THR A 631 24.01 -23.38 -23.07
C THR A 631 22.65 -23.72 -23.70
N PRO A 632 22.55 -23.77 -25.04
CA PRO A 632 21.35 -24.26 -25.72
C PRO A 632 20.95 -25.67 -25.26
N TYR A 633 19.65 -25.92 -25.24
CA TYR A 633 19.13 -27.26 -24.95
C TYR A 633 19.50 -28.22 -26.09
N GLY A 634 20.26 -29.26 -25.78
CA GLY A 634 20.84 -30.18 -26.77
C GLY A 634 19.89 -31.26 -27.32
N GLY A 635 18.70 -31.41 -26.73
CA GLY A 635 17.78 -32.52 -27.02
C GLY A 635 17.70 -33.53 -25.90
#